data_AF-A0A0V1GU28-F1
#
_entry.id   AF-A0A0V1GU28-F1
#
_cell.length_a   1.000
_cell.length_b   1.000
_cell.length_c   1.000
_cell.angle_alpha   90.00
_cell.angle_beta   90.00
_cell.angle_gamma   90.00
#
_symmetry.space_group_name_H-M   'P 1'
#
loop_
_entity.id
_entity.type
_entity.pdbx_description
1 polymer ?
#
loop_
_entity_poly.entity_id
_entity_poly.type
_entity_poly.pdbx_seq_one_letter_code
_entity_poly.pdbx_strand_id
1 'polypeptide(L)'
;MKPSKMKNHLDRVHPDKKNKDIEFLRISLNIAKKALSYTIGEEIVIPAVKEVIETVMKKDSEPVLKCIPLSAKTVQRRIDEMASDV
;
A
#
# COMPACT_ATOMS: atom_id res chain seq x y z
N MET A 1 11.05 4.34 -6.47
CA MET A 1 11.51 5.61 -5.84
C MET A 1 11.96 5.42 -4.38
N LYS A 2 12.75 6.37 -3.83
CA LYS A 2 13.03 6.51 -2.39
C LYS A 2 11.84 7.21 -1.69
N PRO A 3 11.58 7.01 -0.37
CA PRO A 3 10.45 7.63 0.33
C PRO A 3 10.40 9.16 0.22
N SER A 4 11.57 9.83 0.28
CA SER A 4 11.68 11.28 0.07
C SER A 4 11.27 11.72 -1.34
N LYS A 5 11.61 10.92 -2.36
CA LYS A 5 11.19 11.17 -3.74
C LYS A 5 9.70 10.89 -3.95
N MET A 6 9.13 9.91 -3.25
CA MET A 6 7.69 9.63 -3.27
C MET A 6 6.88 10.82 -2.73
N LYS A 7 7.28 11.36 -1.57
CA LYS A 7 6.61 12.51 -0.97
C LYS A 7 6.58 13.70 -1.94
N ASN A 8 7.74 14.03 -2.51
CA ASN A 8 7.86 15.11 -3.49
C ASN A 8 7.04 14.83 -4.77
N HIS A 9 6.97 13.58 -5.22
CA HIS A 9 6.15 13.17 -6.36
C HIS A 9 4.66 13.36 -6.08
N LEU A 10 4.17 12.93 -4.91
CA LEU A 10 2.78 13.16 -4.51
C LEU A 10 2.47 14.65 -4.46
N ASP A 11 3.35 15.47 -3.87
CA ASP A 11 3.15 16.92 -3.82
C ASP A 11 3.10 17.57 -5.21
N ARG A 12 3.87 17.06 -6.18
CA ARG A 12 4.01 17.65 -7.53
C ARG A 12 3.02 17.11 -8.56
N VAL A 13 2.79 15.80 -8.58
CA VAL A 13 2.05 15.07 -9.64
C VAL A 13 0.65 14.67 -9.17
N HIS A 14 0.48 14.42 -7.87
CA HIS A 14 -0.79 13.99 -7.28
C HIS A 14 -1.13 14.79 -6.02
N PRO A 15 -1.31 16.13 -6.12
CA PRO A 15 -1.54 16.98 -4.96
C PRO A 15 -2.85 16.63 -4.21
N ASP A 16 -3.77 15.94 -4.87
CA ASP A 16 -4.98 15.34 -4.28
C ASP A 16 -4.67 14.18 -3.32
N LYS A 17 -3.49 13.56 -3.44
CA LYS A 17 -3.01 12.42 -2.64
C LYS A 17 -1.92 12.81 -1.64
N LYS A 18 -1.56 14.09 -1.52
CA LYS A 18 -0.50 14.59 -0.59
C LYS A 18 -0.72 14.21 0.88
N ASN A 19 -1.99 14.08 1.28
CA ASN A 19 -2.40 13.69 2.64
C ASN A 19 -2.72 12.20 2.78
N LYS A 20 -2.64 11.40 1.71
CA LYS A 20 -2.71 9.95 1.85
C LYS A 20 -1.38 9.49 2.43
N ASP A 21 -1.45 8.96 3.64
CA ASP A 21 -0.34 8.44 4.42
C ASP A 21 0.65 7.70 3.53
N ILE A 22 1.88 8.23 3.49
CA ILE A 22 3.01 7.70 2.71
C ILE A 22 3.25 6.23 3.07
N GLU A 23 2.91 5.85 4.31
CA GLU A 23 2.94 4.47 4.82
C GLU A 23 2.08 3.51 4.01
N PHE A 24 0.89 3.92 3.53
CA PHE A 24 -0.01 3.05 2.76
C PHE A 24 0.51 2.74 1.35
N LEU A 25 1.40 3.57 0.80
CA LEU A 25 2.08 3.31 -0.47
C LEU A 25 3.32 2.43 -0.30
N ARG A 26 3.85 2.28 0.93
CA ARG A 26 5.07 1.48 1.18
C ARG A 26 4.85 0.01 0.86
N ILE A 27 3.67 -0.55 1.17
CA ILE A 27 3.38 -1.96 0.86
C ILE A 27 3.40 -2.19 -0.65
N SER A 28 2.65 -1.39 -1.42
CA SER A 28 2.64 -1.48 -2.89
C SER A 28 4.03 -1.25 -3.50
N LEU A 29 4.80 -0.28 -2.97
CA LEU A 29 6.18 -0.04 -3.40
C LEU A 29 7.09 -1.24 -3.11
N ASN A 30 6.92 -1.90 -1.96
CA ASN A 30 7.72 -3.08 -1.60
C ASN A 30 7.40 -4.28 -2.50
N ILE A 31 6.13 -4.45 -2.86
CA ILE A 31 5.70 -5.46 -3.85
C ILE A 31 6.40 -5.20 -5.19
N ALA A 32 6.36 -3.96 -5.69
CA ALA A 32 7.02 -3.57 -6.93
C ALA A 32 8.53 -3.78 -6.89
N LYS A 33 9.20 -3.32 -5.82
CA LYS A 33 10.66 -3.45 -5.66
C LYS A 33 11.14 -4.90 -5.61
N LYS A 34 10.31 -5.80 -5.07
CA LYS A 34 10.61 -7.23 -5.00
C LYS A 34 10.09 -8.00 -6.22
N ALA A 35 9.53 -7.31 -7.23
CA ALA A 35 8.92 -7.90 -8.42
C ALA A 35 7.91 -9.02 -8.09
N LEU A 36 7.11 -8.82 -7.04
CA LEU A 36 6.08 -9.78 -6.60
C LEU A 36 4.76 -9.56 -7.35
N SER A 37 3.91 -10.60 -7.38
CA SER A 37 2.54 -10.50 -7.89
C SER A 37 1.75 -9.42 -7.14
N TYR A 38 0.89 -8.69 -7.85
CA TYR A 38 -0.02 -7.72 -7.25
C TYR A 38 -1.06 -8.37 -6.32
N THR A 39 -1.31 -9.67 -6.48
CA THR A 39 -2.24 -10.45 -5.64
C THR A 39 -1.70 -10.72 -4.24
N ILE A 40 -0.39 -10.56 -4.00
CA ILE A 40 0.26 -10.85 -2.71
C ILE A 40 -0.35 -10.05 -1.55
N GLY A 41 -0.88 -8.85 -1.85
CA GLY A 41 -1.58 -8.03 -0.88
C GLY A 41 -2.84 -8.70 -0.33
N GLU A 42 -3.66 -9.28 -1.21
CA GLU A 42 -4.90 -9.98 -0.86
C GLU A 42 -4.65 -11.38 -0.32
N GLU A 43 -3.72 -12.12 -0.94
CA GLU A 43 -3.49 -13.53 -0.62
C GLU A 43 -2.72 -13.74 0.68
N ILE A 44 -1.80 -12.83 1.03
CA ILE A 44 -0.89 -13.01 2.17
C ILE A 44 -0.96 -11.87 3.17
N VAL A 45 -0.85 -10.62 2.71
CA VAL A 45 -0.71 -9.48 3.62
C VAL A 45 -2.00 -9.23 4.41
N ILE A 46 -3.17 -9.24 3.76
CA ILE A 46 -4.46 -9.06 4.43
C ILE A 46 -4.71 -10.18 5.48
N PRO A 47 -4.58 -11.48 5.15
CA PRO A 47 -4.74 -12.55 6.13
C PRO A 47 -3.76 -12.44 7.31
N ALA A 48 -2.49 -12.13 7.06
CA ALA A 48 -1.49 -12.00 8.13
C ALA A 48 -1.79 -10.83 9.07
N VAL A 49 -2.18 -9.66 8.53
CA VAL A 49 -2.56 -8.51 9.35
C VAL A 49 -3.83 -8.80 10.15
N LYS A 50 -4.82 -9.44 9.51
CA LYS A 50 -6.05 -9.88 10.16
C LYS A 50 -5.75 -10.80 11.35
N GLU A 51 -4.96 -11.84 11.11
CA GLU A 51 -4.58 -12.82 12.13
C GLU A 51 -3.88 -12.14 13.30
N VAL A 52 -2.89 -11.28 13.07
CA VAL A 52 -2.17 -10.60 14.15
C VAL A 52 -3.11 -9.72 14.98
N ILE A 53 -3.99 -8.94 14.34
CA ILE A 53 -4.90 -8.05 15.06
C ILE A 53 -5.93 -8.84 15.88
N GLU A 54 -6.53 -9.87 15.29
CA GLU A 54 -7.59 -10.65 15.95
C GLU A 54 -7.03 -11.62 16.99
N THR A 55 -5.92 -12.30 16.70
CA THR A 55 -5.39 -13.35 17.57
C THR A 55 -4.45 -12.82 18.64
N VAL A 56 -3.53 -11.91 18.29
CA VAL A 56 -2.51 -11.40 19.22
C VAL A 56 -3.04 -10.18 19.96
N MET A 57 -3.59 -9.22 19.24
CA MET A 57 -4.08 -7.98 19.87
C MET A 57 -5.48 -8.10 20.46
N LYS A 58 -6.23 -9.14 20.11
CA LYS A 58 -7.63 -9.36 20.53
C LYS A 58 -8.53 -8.16 20.21
N LYS A 59 -8.34 -7.56 19.03
CA LYS A 59 -9.09 -6.39 18.55
C LYS A 59 -9.80 -6.69 17.24
N ASP A 60 -10.77 -5.84 16.89
CA ASP A 60 -11.41 -5.87 15.57
C ASP A 60 -10.44 -5.37 14.49
N SER A 61 -10.24 -6.19 13.46
CA SER A 61 -9.34 -5.92 12.34
C SER A 61 -10.00 -5.08 11.23
N GLU A 62 -11.32 -5.10 11.13
CA GLU A 62 -12.10 -4.45 10.06
C GLU A 62 -11.78 -2.97 9.85
N PRO A 63 -11.72 -2.13 10.91
CA PRO A 63 -11.41 -0.70 10.76
C PRO A 63 -10.03 -0.47 10.13
N VAL A 64 -9.04 -1.31 10.48
CA VAL A 64 -7.68 -1.19 9.96
C VAL A 64 -7.62 -1.72 8.53
N LEU A 65 -8.23 -2.87 8.24
CA LEU A 65 -8.21 -3.48 6.91
C LEU A 65 -8.92 -2.60 5.87
N LYS A 66 -10.02 -1.91 6.23
CA LYS A 66 -10.68 -0.93 5.36
C LYS A 66 -9.81 0.27 5.00
N CYS A 67 -8.90 0.67 5.88
CA CYS A 67 -7.94 1.73 5.59
C CYS A 67 -6.84 1.30 4.60
N ILE A 68 -6.68 -0.02 4.35
CA ILE A 68 -5.59 -0.56 3.54
C ILE A 68 -6.15 -1.34 2.36
N PRO A 69 -6.64 -0.68 1.29
CA PRO A 69 -7.07 -1.37 0.08
C PRO A 69 -5.83 -1.95 -0.62
N LEU A 70 -5.59 -3.24 -0.42
CA LEU A 70 -4.48 -4.01 -1.02
C LEU A 70 -4.95 -4.89 -2.18
N SER A 71 -6.10 -4.59 -2.78
CA SER A 71 -6.56 -5.37 -3.92
C SER A 71 -5.56 -5.36 -5.06
N ALA A 72 -5.46 -6.45 -5.82
CA ALA A 72 -4.51 -6.54 -6.93
C ALA A 72 -4.64 -5.33 -7.88
N LYS A 73 -5.88 -4.91 -8.17
CA LYS A 73 -6.18 -3.69 -8.96
C LYS A 73 -5.66 -2.41 -8.31
N THR A 74 -5.78 -2.29 -6.98
CA THR A 74 -5.29 -1.11 -6.24
C THR A 74 -3.77 -1.07 -6.19
N VAL A 75 -3.13 -2.22 -5.97
CA VAL A 75 -1.68 -2.35 -5.95
C VAL A 75 -1.09 -2.04 -7.33
N GLN A 76 -1.64 -2.64 -8.39
CA GLN A 76 -1.27 -2.35 -9.78
C GLN A 76 -1.38 -0.85 -10.08
N ARG A 77 -2.56 -0.25 -9.85
CA ARG A 77 -2.78 1.17 -10.13
C ARG A 77 -1.79 2.08 -9.41
N ARG A 78 -1.49 1.81 -8.13
CA ARG A 78 -0.49 2.58 -7.38
C ARG A 78 0.90 2.43 -7.98
N ILE A 79 1.27 1.24 -8.46
CA ILE A 79 2.58 0.99 -9.08
C ILE A 79 2.68 1.70 -10.42
N ASP A 80 1.64 1.68 -11.24
CA ASP A 80 1.60 2.40 -12.52
C ASP A 80 1.68 3.92 -12.30
N GLU A 81 0.94 4.44 -11.31
CA GLU A 81 1.03 5.84 -10.88
C GLU A 81 2.45 6.21 -10.42
N MET A 82 3.16 5.31 -9.74
CA MET A 82 4.56 5.53 -9.34
C MET A 82 5.56 5.37 -10.49
N ALA A 83 5.21 4.64 -11.55
CA ALA A 83 6.08 4.35 -12.69
C ALA A 83 6.05 5.46 -13.76
N SER A 84 5.01 6.29 -13.78
CA SER A 84 4.85 7.40 -14.74
C SER A 84 5.80 8.59 -14.52
N ASP A 85 6.66 8.56 -13.49
CA ASP A 85 7.64 9.62 -13.15
C ASP A 85 9.10 9.10 -13.13
N VAL A 86 9.39 8.01 -13.86
CA VAL A 86 10.76 7.53 -14.17
C VAL A 86 11.21 8.02 -15.54
#